data_AF-A0A0B4EDQ3-F1
#
_entry.id   AF-A0A0B4EDQ3-F1
#
_cell.length_a   1.000
_cell.length_b   1.000
_cell.length_c   1.000
_cell.angle_alpha   90.00
_cell.angle_beta   90.00
_cell.angle_gamma   90.00
#
_symmetry.space_group_name_H-M   'P 1'
#
loop_
_entity.id
_entity.type
_entity.pdbx_description
1 polymer ?
#
loop_
_entity_poly.entity_id
_entity_poly.type
_entity_poly.pdbx_seq_one_letter_code
_entity_poly.pdbx_strand_id
1 'polypeptide(L)'
;LTCFSLDREQEFKEVTDMSDTSRPSELTRVLARTDVLALAFGAMIGWGWIVMTGNWIVSAGSVGAMSAFLLGGLVIVLVGLTYAELASAMPQVGGEHVYSYRAMGHFASFLCTWAIVLGYVSVVAFEAVA
;
A
#
# COMPACT_ATOMS: atom_id res chain seq x y z
N LEU A 1 2.58 -37.76 -3.61
CA LEU A 1 3.46 -36.86 -4.40
C LEU A 1 2.75 -36.31 -5.63
N THR A 2 1.99 -37.11 -6.39
CA THR A 2 1.20 -36.63 -7.54
C THR A 2 0.05 -35.67 -7.15
N CYS A 3 -0.57 -35.87 -5.98
CA CYS A 3 -1.66 -35.01 -5.48
C CYS A 3 -1.19 -33.59 -5.07
N PHE A 4 0.05 -33.45 -4.59
CA PHE A 4 0.64 -32.15 -4.24
C PHE A 4 1.10 -31.34 -5.47
N SER A 5 1.30 -32.03 -6.61
CA SER A 5 1.63 -31.39 -7.87
C SER A 5 0.40 -30.78 -8.55
N LEU A 6 -0.78 -31.40 -8.38
CA LEU A 6 -2.04 -30.91 -8.98
C LEU A 6 -2.57 -29.66 -8.27
N ASP A 7 -2.39 -29.55 -6.96
CA ASP A 7 -2.77 -28.37 -6.18
C ASP A 7 -2.00 -27.12 -6.64
N ARG A 8 -0.69 -27.30 -6.91
CA ARG A 8 0.18 -26.23 -7.44
C ARG A 8 -0.15 -25.84 -8.88
N GLU A 9 -0.65 -26.77 -9.70
CA GLU A 9 -1.12 -26.45 -11.06
C GLU A 9 -2.52 -25.78 -11.07
N GLN A 10 -3.35 -26.01 -10.04
CA GLN A 10 -4.60 -25.29 -9.86
C GLN A 10 -4.36 -23.86 -9.35
N GLU A 11 -3.45 -23.68 -8.38
CA GLU A 11 -3.04 -22.34 -7.91
C GLU A 11 -2.36 -21.53 -9.02
N PHE A 12 -1.53 -22.17 -9.85
CA PHE A 12 -0.93 -21.52 -11.02
C PHE A 12 -1.95 -21.20 -12.12
N LYS A 13 -3.00 -22.02 -12.31
CA LYS A 13 -4.08 -21.71 -13.27
C LYS A 13 -5.00 -20.58 -12.79
N GLU A 14 -5.27 -20.47 -11.49
CA GLU A 14 -6.03 -19.33 -10.94
C GLU A 14 -5.24 -18.02 -11.06
N VAL A 15 -3.92 -18.07 -10.91
CA VAL A 15 -3.03 -16.91 -11.15
C VAL A 15 -2.89 -16.57 -12.65
N THR A 16 -3.01 -17.56 -13.54
CA THR A 16 -2.84 -17.35 -15.00
C THR A 16 -4.15 -16.95 -15.71
N ASP A 17 -5.34 -17.31 -15.18
CA ASP A 17 -6.64 -16.90 -15.74
C ASP A 17 -6.95 -15.41 -15.54
N MET A 18 -6.27 -14.72 -14.62
CA MET A 18 -6.41 -13.28 -14.43
C MET A 18 -5.66 -12.46 -15.52
N SER A 19 -4.91 -13.12 -16.40
CA SER A 19 -4.03 -12.47 -17.39
C SER A 19 -4.55 -12.48 -18.83
N ASP A 20 -5.85 -12.68 -19.06
CA ASP A 20 -6.43 -12.50 -20.40
C ASP A 20 -7.89 -12.01 -20.39
N THR A 21 -8.08 -10.70 -20.25
CA THR A 21 -9.21 -9.99 -20.88
C THR A 21 -8.81 -8.54 -21.13
N SER A 22 -8.28 -8.30 -22.31
CA SER A 22 -8.20 -6.99 -22.96
C SER A 22 -9.59 -6.56 -23.49
N ARG A 23 -10.58 -6.56 -22.61
CA ARG A 23 -11.73 -5.65 -22.66
C ARG A 23 -11.47 -4.64 -21.54
N PRO A 24 -11.78 -3.33 -21.67
CA PRO A 24 -11.83 -2.49 -20.49
C PRO A 24 -12.93 -3.09 -19.60
N SER A 25 -12.54 -3.93 -18.65
CA SER A 25 -13.41 -4.42 -17.61
C SER A 25 -13.75 -3.20 -16.79
N GLU A 26 -14.84 -2.53 -17.16
CA GLU A 26 -15.41 -1.45 -16.38
C GLU A 26 -15.69 -2.04 -15.00
N LEU A 27 -14.79 -1.76 -14.06
CA LEU A 27 -14.91 -2.28 -12.70
C LEU A 27 -16.24 -1.78 -12.16
N THR A 28 -17.15 -2.71 -11.88
CA THR A 28 -18.42 -2.35 -11.27
C THR A 28 -18.13 -1.67 -9.94
N ARG A 29 -18.68 -0.47 -9.74
CA ARG A 29 -18.45 0.29 -8.50
C ARG A 29 -19.23 -0.36 -7.35
N VAL A 30 -18.61 -1.31 -6.67
CA VAL A 30 -19.21 -2.05 -5.54
C VAL A 30 -18.91 -1.40 -4.19
N LEU A 31 -17.81 -0.63 -4.07
CA LEU A 31 -17.45 0.01 -2.81
C LEU A 31 -18.26 1.29 -2.55
N ALA A 32 -19.00 1.30 -1.45
CA ALA A 32 -19.59 2.52 -0.90
C ALA A 32 -18.52 3.40 -0.24
N ARG A 33 -18.84 4.68 0.01
CA ARG A 33 -17.91 5.63 0.65
C ARG A 33 -17.47 5.15 2.05
N THR A 34 -18.39 4.48 2.76
CA THR A 34 -18.14 3.88 4.07
C THR A 34 -17.13 2.73 3.99
N ASP A 35 -17.22 1.91 2.94
CA ASP A 35 -16.36 0.74 2.76
C ASP A 35 -14.93 1.18 2.44
N VAL A 36 -14.79 2.22 1.62
CA VAL A 36 -13.48 2.85 1.33
C VAL A 36 -12.85 3.41 2.60
N LEU A 37 -13.64 4.09 3.46
CA LEU A 37 -13.13 4.59 4.74
C LEU A 37 -12.71 3.45 5.66
N ALA A 38 -13.53 2.40 5.78
CA ALA A 38 -13.20 1.24 6.59
C ALA A 38 -11.91 0.55 6.13
N LEU A 39 -11.70 0.40 4.82
CA LEU A 39 -10.46 -0.12 4.25
C LEU A 39 -9.27 0.78 4.54
N ALA A 40 -9.42 2.10 4.40
CA ALA A 40 -8.35 3.05 4.70
C ALA A 40 -7.95 3.00 6.18
N PHE A 41 -8.91 2.98 7.11
CA PHE A 41 -8.64 2.85 8.54
C PHE A 41 -7.97 1.51 8.88
N GLY A 42 -8.44 0.41 8.29
CA GLY A 42 -7.84 -0.92 8.47
C GLY A 42 -6.40 -0.98 7.97
N ALA A 43 -6.10 -0.35 6.84
CA ALA A 43 -4.75 -0.30 6.29
C ALA A 43 -3.78 0.60 7.08
N MET A 44 -4.28 1.57 7.86
CA MET A 44 -3.44 2.47 8.65
C MET A 44 -3.05 1.93 10.03
N ILE A 45 -3.92 1.13 10.66
CA ILE A 45 -3.69 0.61 12.01
C ILE A 45 -2.94 -0.74 11.93
N GLY A 46 -1.61 -0.71 12.09
CA GLY A 46 -0.74 -1.90 12.14
C GLY A 46 -0.18 -2.21 13.54
N TRP A 47 0.64 -3.26 13.68
CA TRP A 47 1.29 -3.62 14.94
C TRP A 47 2.55 -2.78 15.22
N GLY A 48 3.22 -2.27 14.19
CA GLY A 48 4.52 -1.62 14.31
C GLY A 48 4.62 -0.43 15.29
N TRP A 49 3.54 0.35 15.48
CA TRP A 49 3.56 1.47 16.44
C TRP A 49 3.62 0.98 17.89
N ILE A 50 3.02 -0.18 18.21
CA ILE A 50 3.01 -0.75 19.57
C ILE A 50 4.43 -1.17 19.95
N VAL A 51 5.15 -1.81 19.02
CA VAL A 51 6.52 -2.29 19.23
C VAL A 51 7.52 -1.13 19.34
N MET A 52 7.39 -0.10 18.50
CA MET A 52 8.34 1.02 18.47
C MET A 52 8.14 2.04 19.60
N THR A 53 6.91 2.23 20.07
CA THR A 53 6.58 3.27 21.07
C THR A 53 7.42 3.14 22.35
N GLY A 54 7.68 1.92 22.81
CA GLY A 54 8.49 1.68 24.00
C GLY A 54 9.92 2.23 23.87
N ASN A 55 10.58 1.95 22.73
CA ASN A 55 11.95 2.41 22.49
C ASN A 55 12.01 3.93 22.31
N TRP A 56 11.01 4.53 21.68
CA TRP A 56 10.97 5.97 21.41
C TRP A 56 10.81 6.77 22.71
N ILE A 57 9.95 6.32 23.62
CA ILE A 57 9.73 6.97 24.91
C ILE A 57 10.99 6.90 25.78
N VAL A 58 11.67 5.75 25.81
CA VAL A 58 12.89 5.58 26.61
C VAL A 58 14.04 6.43 26.06
N SER A 59 14.19 6.51 24.73
CA SER A 59 15.30 7.24 24.11
C SER A 59 15.08 8.75 24.03
N ALA A 60 13.88 9.22 23.68
CA ALA A 60 13.60 10.64 23.42
C ALA A 60 12.86 11.34 24.58
N GLY A 61 12.40 10.59 25.58
CA GLY A 61 11.50 11.08 26.61
C GLY A 61 10.08 11.31 26.08
N SER A 62 9.13 11.55 27.00
CA SER A 62 7.71 11.75 26.67
C SER A 62 7.47 13.00 25.81
N VAL A 63 8.20 14.08 26.08
CA VAL A 63 8.06 15.35 25.36
C VAL A 63 8.61 15.24 23.93
N GLY A 64 9.72 14.52 23.73
CA GLY A 64 10.31 14.29 22.41
C GLY A 64 9.44 13.41 21.53
N ALA A 65 8.86 12.34 22.09
CA ALA A 65 7.92 11.50 21.34
C ALA A 65 6.67 12.28 20.91
N MET A 66 6.10 13.11 21.79
CA MET A 66 4.89 13.88 21.49
C MET A 66 5.11 14.93 20.38
N SER A 67 6.26 15.64 20.40
CA SER A 67 6.58 16.59 19.34
C SER A 67 6.88 15.91 18.00
N ALA A 68 7.52 14.73 18.02
CA ALA A 68 7.74 13.92 16.83
C ALA A 68 6.44 13.44 16.19
N PHE A 69 5.47 12.97 16.98
CA PHE A 69 4.14 12.58 16.47
C PHE A 69 3.36 13.77 15.90
N LEU A 70 3.44 14.95 16.54
CA LEU A 70 2.79 16.17 16.02
C LEU A 70 3.37 16.59 14.67
N LEU A 71 4.70 16.63 14.55
CA LEU A 71 5.36 16.99 13.30
C LEU A 71 5.15 15.93 12.22
N GLY A 72 5.26 14.64 12.56
CA GLY A 72 4.99 13.53 11.65
C GLY A 72 3.55 13.53 11.14
N GLY A 73 2.58 13.74 12.03
CA GLY A 73 1.17 13.86 11.68
C GLY A 73 0.91 15.04 10.73
N LEU A 74 1.53 16.19 10.97
CA LEU A 74 1.41 17.35 10.08
C LEU A 74 1.94 17.03 8.67
N VAL A 75 3.09 16.36 8.56
CA VAL A 75 3.65 15.95 7.27
C VAL A 75 2.73 14.94 6.57
N ILE A 76 2.21 13.95 7.28
CA ILE A 76 1.28 12.94 6.72
C ILE A 76 0.00 13.59 6.21
N VAL A 77 -0.55 14.59 6.91
CA VAL A 77 -1.74 15.34 6.45
C VAL A 77 -1.46 16.07 5.13
N LEU A 78 -0.28 16.71 4.99
CA LEU A 78 0.10 17.36 3.74
C LEU A 78 0.23 16.35 2.60
N VAL A 79 0.86 15.20 2.84
CA VAL A 79 0.94 14.11 1.86
C VAL A 79 -0.45 13.61 1.48
N GLY A 80 -1.33 13.38 2.45
CA GLY A 80 -2.71 12.95 2.23
C GLY A 80 -3.50 13.93 1.37
N LEU A 81 -3.33 15.24 1.57
CA LEU A 81 -3.98 16.28 0.76
C LEU A 81 -3.48 16.24 -0.69
N THR A 82 -2.17 16.09 -0.91
CA THR A 82 -1.62 15.98 -2.27
C THR A 82 -2.13 14.73 -3.00
N TYR A 83 -2.27 13.61 -2.30
CA TYR A 83 -2.86 12.38 -2.85
C TYR A 83 -4.35 12.53 -3.15
N ALA A 84 -5.10 13.28 -2.32
CA ALA A 84 -6.51 13.55 -2.56
C ALA A 84 -6.76 14.38 -3.83
N GLU A 85 -5.91 15.39 -4.08
CA GLU A 85 -5.91 16.18 -5.32
C GLU A 85 -5.58 15.30 -6.53
N LEU A 86 -4.55 14.45 -6.41
CA LEU A 86 -4.13 13.56 -7.48
C LEU A 86 -5.18 12.50 -7.84
N ALA A 87 -5.81 11.90 -6.81
CA ALA A 87 -6.89 10.93 -6.97
C ALA A 87 -8.14 11.55 -7.62
N SER A 88 -8.41 12.83 -7.33
CA SER A 88 -9.53 13.57 -7.96
C SER A 88 -9.23 13.97 -9.40
N ALA A 89 -7.98 14.33 -9.71
CA ALA A 89 -7.56 14.71 -11.06
C ALA A 89 -7.45 13.53 -12.03
N MET A 90 -7.13 12.33 -11.52
CA MET A 90 -6.93 11.13 -12.34
C MET A 90 -7.67 9.92 -11.76
N PRO A 91 -8.96 9.74 -12.11
CA PRO A 91 -9.76 8.59 -11.68
C PRO A 91 -9.45 7.35 -12.54
N GLN A 92 -8.17 7.01 -12.68
CA GLN A 92 -7.71 5.83 -13.40
C GLN A 92 -7.40 4.70 -12.42
N VAL A 93 -7.75 3.48 -12.82
CA VAL A 93 -7.44 2.26 -12.06
C VAL A 93 -5.94 1.95 -12.20
N GLY A 94 -5.26 1.67 -11.08
CA GLY A 94 -3.83 1.34 -11.08
C GLY A 94 -2.93 2.17 -10.15
N GLY A 95 -3.50 3.14 -9.41
CA GLY A 95 -2.84 3.81 -8.28
C GLY A 95 -1.51 4.49 -8.62
N GLU A 96 -0.54 4.35 -7.71
CA GLU A 96 0.78 4.98 -7.76
C GLU A 96 1.61 4.65 -9.00
N HIS A 97 1.48 3.45 -9.57
CA HIS A 97 2.18 3.09 -10.81
C HIS A 97 1.71 3.97 -11.98
N VAL A 98 0.40 4.20 -12.09
CA VAL A 98 -0.17 5.06 -13.15
C VAL A 98 0.24 6.52 -12.96
N TYR A 99 0.34 6.97 -11.69
CA TYR A 99 0.81 8.32 -11.37
C TYR A 99 2.29 8.51 -11.76
N SER A 100 3.16 7.58 -11.38
CA SER A 100 4.59 7.63 -11.71
C SER A 100 4.85 7.47 -13.21
N TYR A 101 4.06 6.65 -13.90
CA TYR A 101 4.16 6.48 -15.35
C TYR A 101 3.86 7.78 -16.09
N ARG A 102 2.83 8.50 -15.68
CA ARG A 102 2.46 9.78 -16.29
C ARG A 102 3.44 10.91 -15.97
N ALA A 103 4.03 10.90 -14.77
CA ALA A 103 4.93 11.96 -14.33
C ALA A 103 6.34 11.87 -14.95
N MET A 104 6.93 10.68 -15.02
CA MET A 104 8.36 10.51 -15.33
C MET A 104 8.67 9.52 -16.48
N GLY A 105 7.65 8.91 -17.09
CA GLY A 105 7.82 7.98 -18.20
C GLY A 105 8.18 6.55 -17.77
N HIS A 106 8.61 5.73 -18.73
CA HIS A 106 8.64 4.27 -18.62
C HIS A 106 9.73 3.72 -17.68
N PHE A 107 10.94 4.29 -17.70
CA PHE A 107 12.05 3.76 -16.89
C PHE A 107 11.92 4.15 -15.41
N ALA A 108 11.51 5.38 -15.16
CA ALA A 108 11.30 5.90 -13.81
C ALA A 108 10.13 5.22 -13.09
N SER A 109 9.03 4.97 -13.80
CA SER A 109 7.88 4.23 -13.23
C SER A 109 8.25 2.80 -12.87
N PHE A 110 9.04 2.11 -13.71
CA PHE A 110 9.54 0.78 -13.39
C PHE A 110 10.36 0.77 -12.09
N LEU A 111 11.31 1.71 -11.95
CA LEU A 111 12.12 1.80 -10.73
C LEU A 111 11.28 2.16 -9.49
N CYS A 112 10.32 3.08 -9.65
CA CYS A 112 9.40 3.48 -8.58
C CYS A 112 8.57 2.28 -8.09
N THR A 113 7.97 1.52 -9.01
CA THR A 113 7.18 0.33 -8.65
C THR A 113 8.04 -0.74 -8.01
N TRP A 114 9.25 -0.99 -8.50
CA TRP A 114 10.18 -1.89 -7.83
C TRP A 114 10.54 -1.43 -6.41
N ALA A 115 10.77 -0.13 -6.21
CA ALA A 115 11.04 0.42 -4.89
C ALA A 115 9.85 0.25 -3.94
N ILE A 116 8.62 0.47 -4.43
CA ILE A 116 7.40 0.28 -3.64
C ILE A 116 7.19 -1.20 -3.29
N VAL A 117 7.37 -2.11 -4.23
CA VAL A 117 7.28 -3.57 -3.98
C VAL A 117 8.26 -3.99 -2.89
N LEU A 118 9.52 -3.55 -2.98
CA LEU A 118 10.53 -3.84 -1.95
C LEU A 118 10.16 -3.21 -0.59
N GLY A 119 9.57 -2.02 -0.59
CA GLY A 119 9.04 -1.38 0.60
C GLY A 119 7.94 -2.22 1.27
N TYR A 120 6.93 -2.66 0.51
CA TYR A 120 5.86 -3.51 1.04
C TYR A 120 6.38 -4.86 1.55
N VAL A 121 7.29 -5.50 0.82
CA VAL A 121 7.92 -6.76 1.27
C VAL A 121 8.66 -6.55 2.59
N SER A 122 9.37 -5.42 2.76
CA SER A 122 10.04 -5.10 4.02
C SER A 122 9.05 -4.93 5.17
N VAL A 123 7.89 -4.32 4.94
CA VAL A 123 6.84 -4.16 5.96
C VAL A 123 6.27 -5.52 6.35
N VAL A 124 5.93 -6.36 5.37
CA VAL A 124 5.43 -7.72 5.62
C VAL A 124 6.46 -8.56 6.39
N ALA A 125 7.74 -8.45 6.03
CA ALA A 125 8.81 -9.14 6.74
C ALA A 125 8.96 -8.66 8.19
N PHE A 126 8.81 -7.35 8.45
CA PHE A 126 8.83 -6.79 9.79
C PHE A 126 7.64 -7.30 10.62
N GLU A 127 6.43 -7.25 10.07
CA GLU A 127 5.21 -7.74 10.73
C GLU A 127 5.23 -9.27 10.94
N ALA A 128 5.97 -10.02 10.14
CA ALA A 128 6.16 -11.47 10.33
C ALA A 128 7.16 -11.83 11.45
N VAL A 129 8.04 -10.90 11.82
CA VAL A 129 9.07 -11.10 12.85
C VAL A 129 8.66 -10.51 14.21
N ALA A 130 7.90 -9.41 14.18
CA ALA A 130 7.42 -8.67 15.35
C ALA A 130 6.30 -9.39 16.12
#